data_AF-A0A969CBY9-F1
#
_entry.id   AF-A0A969CBY9-F1
#
_cell.length_a   1.000
_cell.length_b   1.000
_cell.length_c   1.000
_cell.angle_alpha   90.00
_cell.angle_beta   90.00
_cell.angle_gamma   90.00
#
_symmetry.space_group_name_H-M   'P 1'
#
loop_
_entity.id
_entity.type
_entity.pdbx_description
1 polymer ?
#
loop_
_entity_poly.entity_id
_entity_poly.type
_entity_poly.pdbx_seq_one_letter_code
_entity_poly.pdbx_strand_id
1 'polypeptide(L)'
;MTLAKEQITDSSNNSGLSNFRITVERLLELLDLEEEDEYGVLKPTEYAFRTAMKLVVEAYDVLRDNFPKASAATDELGSIRLAWQNTNADCRVRLFCPSNTDDRTYIYHQKHEEYKSEDITSASTLIHWLEWYNKA
;
A
#
# COMPACT_ATOMS: atom_id res chain seq x y z
N MET A 1 -27.80 -14.24 45.40
CA MET A 1 -27.49 -15.41 44.54
C MET A 1 -27.97 -15.07 43.14
N THR A 2 -27.25 -15.13 42.03
CA THR A 2 -25.84 -15.30 41.67
C THR A 2 -25.78 -14.84 40.20
N LEU A 3 -24.61 -14.34 39.77
CA LEU A 3 -24.28 -13.89 38.41
C LEU A 3 -24.65 -14.88 37.29
N ALA A 4 -24.94 -14.31 36.11
CA ALA A 4 -24.28 -14.70 34.87
C ALA A 4 -24.24 -13.50 33.91
N LYS A 5 -23.06 -12.86 33.85
CA LYS A 5 -22.59 -12.16 32.65
C LYS A 5 -22.32 -13.23 31.60
N GLU A 6 -22.61 -12.91 30.34
CA GLU A 6 -21.71 -13.06 29.18
C GLU A 6 -22.54 -13.11 27.89
N GLN A 7 -22.37 -12.08 27.06
CA GLN A 7 -22.16 -12.32 25.64
C GLN A 7 -21.05 -11.37 25.19
N ILE A 8 -19.87 -11.97 25.09
CA ILE A 8 -18.68 -11.44 24.44
C ILE A 8 -19.06 -11.27 22.97
N THR A 9 -19.26 -10.03 22.53
CA THR A 9 -19.17 -9.74 21.09
C THR A 9 -17.70 -9.68 20.75
N ASP A 10 -17.21 -10.71 20.08
CA ASP A 10 -15.92 -10.72 19.39
C ASP A 10 -15.88 -9.55 18.39
N SER A 11 -15.41 -8.41 18.87
CA SER A 11 -14.87 -7.33 18.04
C SER A 11 -13.55 -7.83 17.43
N SER A 12 -13.63 -8.83 16.55
CA SER A 12 -12.47 -9.34 15.83
C SER A 12 -11.93 -8.18 15.01
N ASN A 13 -10.73 -7.71 15.36
CA ASN A 13 -10.02 -6.58 14.73
C ASN A 13 -9.73 -6.90 13.26
N ASN A 14 -10.73 -6.79 12.39
CA ASN A 14 -10.64 -7.06 10.95
C ASN A 14 -10.13 -5.82 10.19
N SER A 15 -9.25 -5.05 10.84
CA SER A 15 -8.73 -3.79 10.32
C SER A 15 -7.90 -4.02 9.06
N GLY A 16 -7.10 -5.09 9.01
CA GLY A 16 -6.29 -5.45 7.84
C GLY A 16 -7.12 -5.73 6.58
N LEU A 17 -8.21 -6.50 6.67
CA LEU A 17 -9.10 -6.71 5.52
C LEU A 17 -9.73 -5.41 5.04
N SER A 18 -10.17 -4.55 5.97
CA SER A 18 -10.76 -3.25 5.61
C SER A 18 -9.73 -2.34 4.93
N ASN A 19 -8.51 -2.31 5.45
CA ASN A 19 -7.39 -1.54 4.91
C ASN A 19 -6.98 -2.04 3.53
N PHE A 20 -6.97 -3.35 3.33
CA PHE A 20 -6.71 -3.98 2.05
C PHE A 20 -7.78 -3.59 1.02
N ARG A 21 -9.06 -3.72 1.37
CA ARG A 21 -10.17 -3.31 0.50
C ARG A 21 -10.06 -1.85 0.09
N ILE A 22 -9.82 -0.95 1.04
CA ILE A 22 -9.64 0.47 0.76
C ILE A 22 -8.44 0.71 -0.18
N THR A 23 -7.35 -0.03 0.00
CA THR A 23 -6.16 0.10 -0.86
C THR A 23 -6.45 -0.38 -2.29
N VAL A 24 -7.20 -1.47 -2.44
CA VAL A 24 -7.63 -1.99 -3.75
C VAL A 24 -8.62 -1.04 -4.41
N GLU A 25 -9.62 -0.53 -3.68
CA GLU A 25 -10.57 0.46 -4.17
C GLU A 25 -9.85 1.69 -4.72
N ARG A 26 -8.89 2.24 -3.98
CA ARG A 26 -8.08 3.38 -4.43
C ARG A 26 -7.25 3.10 -5.68
N LEU A 27 -6.75 1.87 -5.85
CA LEU A 27 -6.08 1.49 -7.09
C LEU A 27 -7.06 1.44 -8.27
N LEU A 28 -8.27 0.93 -8.04
CA LEU A 28 -9.32 0.86 -9.06
C LEU A 28 -9.82 2.25 -9.45
N GLU A 29 -9.98 3.17 -8.50
CA GLU A 29 -10.35 4.57 -8.74
C GLU A 29 -9.37 5.26 -9.72
N LEU A 30 -8.08 4.89 -9.71
CA LEU A 30 -7.11 5.44 -10.68
C LEU A 30 -7.43 5.05 -12.13
N LEU A 31 -8.11 3.92 -12.36
CA LEU A 31 -8.49 3.48 -13.71
C LEU A 31 -9.69 4.23 -14.27
N ASP A 32 -10.45 4.92 -13.41
CA ASP A 32 -11.62 5.72 -13.77
C ASP A 32 -11.25 7.17 -14.13
N LEU A 33 -9.98 7.55 -13.98
CA LEU A 33 -9.45 8.85 -14.41
C LEU A 33 -9.42 8.95 -15.95
N GLU A 34 -9.43 10.20 -16.44
CA GLU A 34 -9.12 10.49 -17.85
C GLU A 34 -7.69 10.01 -18.19
N GLU A 35 -7.38 9.81 -19.46
CA GLU A 35 -6.06 9.28 -19.85
C GLU A 35 -4.94 10.28 -19.52
N GLU A 36 -5.12 11.54 -19.90
CA GLU A 36 -4.15 12.62 -19.71
C GLU A 36 -4.84 13.99 -19.60
N ASP A 37 -4.14 14.94 -18.99
CA ASP A 37 -4.48 16.37 -19.03
C ASP A 37 -3.27 17.21 -19.51
N GLU A 38 -3.34 18.54 -19.34
CA GLU A 38 -2.26 19.44 -19.75
C GLU A 38 -0.94 19.26 -18.98
N TYR A 39 -0.96 18.50 -17.86
CA TYR A 39 0.18 18.18 -17.02
C TYR A 39 0.70 16.75 -17.22
N GLY A 40 0.06 15.95 -18.06
CA GLY A 40 0.52 14.61 -18.45
C GLY A 40 -0.48 13.51 -18.14
N VAL A 41 0.03 12.28 -17.98
CA VAL A 41 -0.80 11.10 -17.77
C VAL A 41 -1.46 11.12 -16.39
N LEU A 42 -2.78 10.87 -16.35
CA LEU A 42 -3.54 10.76 -15.10
C LEU A 42 -3.85 9.29 -14.74
N LYS A 43 -4.18 8.50 -15.76
CA LYS A 43 -4.49 7.08 -15.62
C LYS A 43 -3.21 6.24 -15.63
N PRO A 44 -3.03 5.28 -14.70
CA PRO A 44 -1.80 4.50 -14.68
C PRO A 44 -1.70 3.60 -15.90
N THR A 45 -0.47 3.29 -16.29
CA THR A 45 -0.26 2.28 -17.33
C THR A 45 -0.70 0.91 -16.84
N GLU A 46 -1.06 0.03 -17.77
CA GLU A 46 -1.43 -1.35 -17.44
C GLU A 46 -0.31 -2.07 -16.67
N TYR A 47 0.96 -1.81 -17.04
CA TYR A 47 2.11 -2.39 -16.38
C TYR A 47 2.23 -1.93 -14.91
N ALA A 48 2.10 -0.62 -14.65
CA ALA A 48 2.14 -0.08 -13.29
C ALA A 48 1.00 -0.65 -12.43
N PHE A 49 -0.22 -0.69 -12.97
CA PHE A 49 -1.40 -1.22 -12.29
C PHE A 49 -1.26 -2.71 -11.94
N ARG A 50 -0.88 -3.55 -12.92
CA ARG A 50 -0.68 -4.99 -12.70
C ARG A 50 0.39 -5.24 -11.65
N THR A 51 1.49 -4.48 -11.70
CA THR A 51 2.60 -4.61 -10.74
C THR A 51 2.16 -4.23 -9.33
N ALA A 52 1.48 -3.08 -9.16
CA ALA A 52 0.97 -2.64 -7.87
C ALA A 52 -0.05 -3.62 -7.29
N MET A 53 -1.03 -4.05 -8.09
CA MET A 53 -2.07 -4.99 -7.66
C MET A 53 -1.48 -6.33 -7.22
N LYS A 54 -0.53 -6.88 -7.98
CA LYS A 54 0.16 -8.13 -7.63
C LYS A 54 0.85 -8.01 -6.26
N LEU A 55 1.67 -6.97 -6.07
CA LEU A 55 2.40 -6.77 -4.81
C LEU A 55 1.47 -6.56 -3.62
N VAL A 56 0.38 -5.82 -3.79
CA VAL A 56 -0.62 -5.57 -2.74
C VAL A 56 -1.33 -6.86 -2.34
N VAL A 57 -1.76 -7.68 -3.31
CA VAL A 57 -2.40 -8.98 -3.04
C VAL A 57 -1.44 -9.93 -2.35
N GLU A 58 -0.22 -10.08 -2.87
CA GLU A 58 0.80 -10.96 -2.28
C GLU A 58 1.17 -10.52 -0.85
N ALA A 59 1.28 -9.21 -0.59
CA ALA A 59 1.54 -8.70 0.74
C ALA A 59 0.36 -8.93 1.70
N TYR A 60 -0.88 -8.73 1.24
CA TYR A 60 -2.07 -9.02 2.04
C TYR A 60 -2.18 -10.49 2.42
N ASP A 61 -1.84 -11.40 1.51
CA ASP A 61 -1.90 -12.84 1.76
C ASP A 61 -1.00 -13.29 2.93
N VAL A 62 0.07 -12.54 3.19
CA VAL A 62 0.98 -12.77 4.31
C VAL A 62 0.59 -11.97 5.54
N LEU A 63 0.30 -10.66 5.39
CA LEU A 63 0.07 -9.76 6.53
C LEU A 63 -1.31 -9.92 7.18
N ARG A 64 -2.32 -10.31 6.40
CA ARG A 64 -3.72 -10.49 6.82
C ARG A 64 -4.23 -9.29 7.65
N ASP A 65 -4.54 -9.52 8.92
CA ASP A 65 -5.11 -8.51 9.82
C ASP A 65 -4.16 -7.34 10.10
N ASN A 66 -2.86 -7.51 9.84
CA ASN A 66 -1.86 -6.46 10.00
C ASN A 66 -1.65 -5.62 8.73
N PHE A 67 -2.39 -5.84 7.64
CA PHE A 67 -2.17 -5.06 6.42
C PHE A 67 -2.51 -3.57 6.63
N PRO A 68 -1.56 -2.64 6.44
CA PRO A 68 -1.82 -1.22 6.63
C PRO A 68 -2.45 -0.59 5.38
N LYS A 69 -3.33 0.40 5.58
CA LYS A 69 -3.99 1.12 4.48
C LYS A 69 -3.01 2.03 3.75
N ALA A 70 -2.99 1.97 2.42
CA ALA A 70 -2.20 2.86 1.57
C ALA A 70 -3.06 3.95 0.91
N SER A 71 -2.48 5.14 0.68
CA SER A 71 -2.97 6.05 -0.38
C SER A 71 -2.37 5.66 -1.73
N ALA A 72 -3.06 5.93 -2.83
CA ALA A 72 -2.61 5.67 -4.20
C ALA A 72 -2.63 6.95 -5.03
N ALA A 73 -1.67 7.10 -5.94
CA ALA A 73 -1.61 8.19 -6.92
C ALA A 73 -0.85 7.75 -8.18
N THR A 74 -1.17 8.40 -9.30
CA THR A 74 -0.43 8.28 -10.57
C THR A 74 0.53 9.46 -10.72
N ASP A 75 1.67 9.27 -11.40
CA ASP A 75 2.53 10.37 -11.85
C ASP A 75 2.31 10.73 -13.32
N GLU A 76 2.98 11.78 -13.80
CA GLU A 76 2.85 12.31 -15.17
C GLU A 76 3.20 11.31 -16.29
N LEU A 77 3.80 10.16 -15.95
CA LEU A 77 4.15 9.08 -16.88
C LEU A 77 3.24 7.86 -16.76
N GLY A 78 2.26 7.86 -15.85
CA GLY A 78 1.39 6.71 -15.60
C GLY A 78 1.96 5.69 -14.61
N SER A 79 3.01 6.02 -13.86
CA SER A 79 3.53 5.16 -12.78
C SER A 79 2.60 5.24 -11.56
N ILE A 80 2.57 4.20 -10.73
CA ILE A 80 1.79 4.19 -9.49
C ILE A 80 2.70 4.39 -8.29
N ARG A 81 2.26 5.29 -7.39
CA ARG A 81 2.82 5.44 -6.04
C ARG A 81 1.80 5.01 -5.00
N LEU A 82 2.15 4.00 -4.21
CA LEU A 82 1.44 3.67 -2.98
C LEU A 82 2.21 4.22 -1.78
N ALA A 83 1.52 4.86 -0.85
CA ALA A 83 2.16 5.46 0.33
C ALA A 83 1.45 5.10 1.64
N TRP A 84 2.27 4.73 2.62
CA TRP A 84 1.91 4.54 4.02
C TRP A 84 2.65 5.58 4.84
N GLN A 85 1.93 6.31 5.69
CA GLN A 85 2.51 7.39 6.48
C GLN A 85 1.92 7.39 7.88
N ASN A 86 2.78 7.46 8.89
CA ASN A 86 2.44 7.63 10.29
C ASN A 86 3.10 8.93 10.75
N THR A 87 2.31 10.00 10.87
CA THR A 87 2.79 11.33 11.27
C THR A 87 3.25 11.37 12.73
N ASN A 88 2.69 10.53 13.59
CA ASN A 88 3.03 10.52 15.02
C ASN A 88 4.40 9.86 15.26
N ALA A 89 4.71 8.82 14.49
CA ALA A 89 5.99 8.09 14.58
C ALA A 89 7.07 8.61 13.60
N ASP A 90 6.78 9.69 12.86
CA ASP A 90 7.55 10.19 11.72
C ASP A 90 8.10 9.07 10.83
N CYS A 91 7.20 8.17 10.41
CA CYS A 91 7.52 6.95 9.68
C CYS A 91 6.72 6.90 8.39
N ARG A 92 7.37 6.54 7.28
CA ARG A 92 6.69 6.37 5.98
C ARG A 92 7.33 5.28 5.14
N VAL A 93 6.49 4.61 4.37
CA VAL A 93 6.87 3.65 3.33
C VAL A 93 6.20 4.08 2.04
N ARG A 94 6.92 4.03 0.92
CA ARG A 94 6.39 4.33 -0.40
C ARG A 94 6.82 3.26 -1.37
N LEU A 95 5.86 2.62 -2.00
CA LEU A 95 6.08 1.71 -3.14
C LEU A 95 5.92 2.52 -4.42
N PHE A 96 6.89 2.41 -5.32
CA PHE A 96 6.85 2.98 -6.66
C PHE A 96 6.85 1.87 -7.71
N CYS A 97 5.78 1.79 -8.48
CA CYS A 97 5.60 0.88 -9.61
C CYS A 97 5.69 1.68 -10.90
N PRO A 98 6.79 1.58 -11.67
CA PRO A 98 7.01 2.43 -12.84
C PRO A 98 6.01 2.16 -13.95
N SER A 99 5.89 3.11 -14.88
CA SER A 99 5.00 3.03 -16.04
C SER A 99 5.41 1.99 -17.09
N ASN A 100 6.65 1.51 -17.06
CA ASN A 100 7.24 0.62 -18.06
C ASN A 100 8.20 -0.42 -17.43
N THR A 101 8.63 -1.40 -18.24
CA THR A 101 9.50 -2.52 -17.81
C THR A 101 10.99 -2.18 -17.71
N ASP A 102 11.42 -1.05 -18.26
CA ASP A 102 12.83 -0.66 -18.29
C ASP A 102 13.26 -0.11 -16.92
N ASP A 103 12.31 0.50 -16.20
CA ASP A 103 12.47 0.98 -14.84
C ASP A 103 12.16 -0.10 -13.79
N ARG A 104 12.85 -0.03 -12.66
CA ARG A 104 12.67 -0.98 -11.55
C ARG A 104 11.59 -0.51 -10.59
N THR A 105 10.75 -1.44 -10.16
CA THR A 105 9.90 -1.23 -8.98
C THR A 105 10.79 -1.12 -7.76
N TYR A 106 10.57 -0.12 -6.92
CA TYR A 106 11.37 0.09 -5.71
C TYR A 106 10.50 0.54 -4.54
N ILE A 107 11.05 0.41 -3.34
CA ILE A 107 10.46 0.89 -2.10
C ILE A 107 11.37 1.94 -1.50
N TYR A 108 10.78 3.04 -1.04
CA TYR A 108 11.40 4.03 -0.19
C TYR A 108 10.83 3.88 1.21
N HIS A 109 11.70 3.92 2.22
CA HIS A 109 11.28 3.94 3.62
C HIS A 109 12.06 5.01 4.36
N GLN A 110 11.41 5.63 5.34
CA GLN A 110 11.99 6.67 6.18
C GLN A 110 11.42 6.60 7.59
N LYS A 111 12.29 6.76 8.59
CA LYS A 111 11.93 7.03 9.99
C LYS A 111 12.83 8.13 10.54
N HIS A 112 12.25 9.24 10.97
CA HIS A 112 12.98 10.46 11.31
C HIS A 112 13.91 10.89 10.15
N GLU A 113 15.22 10.99 10.41
CA GLU A 113 16.23 11.38 9.43
C GLU A 113 16.82 10.20 8.65
N GLU A 114 16.54 8.96 9.07
CA GLU A 114 17.04 7.76 8.39
C GLU A 114 16.10 7.40 7.24
N TYR A 115 16.65 7.28 6.03
CA TYR A 115 15.91 6.87 4.85
C TYR A 115 16.76 6.05 3.89
N LYS A 116 16.11 5.19 3.12
CA LYS A 116 16.74 4.43 2.05
C LYS A 116 15.71 4.00 1.01
N SER A 117 16.20 3.74 -0.20
CA SER A 117 15.44 3.07 -1.26
C SER A 117 16.09 1.73 -1.62
N GLU A 118 15.27 0.77 -2.02
CA GLU A 118 15.76 -0.49 -2.57
C GLU A 118 14.80 -1.08 -3.60
N ASP A 119 15.37 -1.78 -4.58
CA ASP A 119 14.61 -2.45 -5.63
C ASP A 119 13.77 -3.59 -5.04
N ILE A 120 12.53 -3.72 -5.53
CA ILE A 120 11.65 -4.83 -5.22
C ILE A 120 11.85 -5.91 -6.28
N THR A 121 12.47 -7.01 -5.86
CA THR A 121 12.58 -8.22 -6.67
C THR A 121 11.47 -9.24 -6.38
N SER A 122 10.77 -9.09 -5.24
CA SER A 122 9.61 -9.89 -4.85
C SER A 122 8.77 -9.19 -3.77
N ALA A 123 7.53 -9.63 -3.53
CA ALA A 123 6.68 -9.06 -2.48
C ALA A 123 7.26 -9.17 -1.06
N SER A 124 8.24 -10.04 -0.82
CA SER A 124 8.89 -10.18 0.51
C SER A 124 9.52 -8.87 0.99
N THR A 125 10.08 -8.07 0.08
CA THR A 125 10.61 -6.74 0.38
C THR A 125 9.51 -5.79 0.85
N LEU A 126 8.36 -5.76 0.16
CA LEU A 126 7.22 -4.95 0.57
C LEU A 126 6.70 -5.40 1.94
N ILE A 127 6.49 -6.71 2.13
CA ILE A 127 6.02 -7.28 3.39
C ILE A 127 6.94 -6.85 4.54
N HIS A 128 8.25 -6.99 4.39
CA HIS A 128 9.23 -6.61 5.39
C HIS A 128 9.06 -5.14 5.85
N TRP A 129 8.94 -4.21 4.90
CA TRP A 129 8.80 -2.79 5.25
C TRP A 129 7.43 -2.43 5.81
N LEU A 130 6.36 -3.13 5.41
CA LEU A 130 5.05 -2.94 6.02
C LEU A 130 5.01 -3.49 7.46
N GLU A 131 5.67 -4.61 7.74
CA GLU A 131 5.84 -5.10 9.12
C GLU A 131 6.65 -4.11 9.97
N TRP A 132 7.71 -3.55 9.40
CA TRP A 132 8.51 -2.52 10.06
C TRP A 132 7.69 -1.24 10.32
N TYR A 133 6.88 -0.81 9.35
CA TYR A 133 5.97 0.34 9.49
C TYR A 133 4.93 0.12 10.60
N ASN A 134 4.36 -1.08 10.72
CA ASN A 134 3.38 -1.39 11.75
C ASN A 134 3.94 -1.40 13.18
N LYS A 135 5.25 -1.56 13.34
CA LYS A 135 5.94 -1.52 14.64
C LYS A 135 6.35 -0.10 15.05
N ALA A 136 6.15 0.89 14.19
CA ALA A 136 6.65 2.25 14.37
C ALA A 136 5.82 3.10 15.31
#